data_AF-A0A978TCP5-F1
#
_entry.id   AF-A0A978TCP5-F1
#
_cell.length_a   1.000
_cell.length_b   1.000
_cell.length_c   1.000
_cell.angle_alpha   90.00
_cell.angle_beta   90.00
_cell.angle_gamma   90.00
#
_symmetry.space_group_name_H-M   'P 1'
#
loop_
_entity.id
_entity.type
_entity.pdbx_description
1 polymer ?
#
loop_
_entity_poly.entity_id
_entity_poly.type
_entity_poly.pdbx_seq_one_letter_code
_entity_poly.pdbx_strand_id
1 'polypeptide(L)' 'MTAVETPTLTVAEAPFLQAIVQQIRANDSYGTYRHWADELLLKPYVLSKAQKREISVEG' A
#
# COMPACT_ATOMS: atom_id res chain seq x y z
N MET A 1 -20.82 -0.19 -17.31
CA MET A 1 -19.38 -0.11 -16.99
C MET A 1 -19.20 0.99 -15.95
N THR A 2 -19.14 0.66 -14.66
CA THR A 2 -18.85 1.64 -13.60
C THR A 2 -17.34 1.74 -13.46
N ALA A 3 -16.79 2.93 -13.70
CA ALA A 3 -15.37 3.22 -13.60
C ALA A 3 -14.88 2.98 -12.18
N VAL A 4 -13.79 2.22 -12.05
CA VAL A 4 -13.02 2.14 -10.80
C VAL A 4 -12.28 3.47 -10.68
N GLU A 5 -12.85 4.43 -9.96
CA GLU A 5 -12.09 5.60 -9.50
C GLU A 5 -10.98 5.07 -8.60
N THR A 6 -9.77 5.02 -9.13
CA THR A 6 -8.57 4.82 -8.31
C THR A 6 -8.46 6.09 -7.49
N PRO A 7 -8.65 6.07 -6.16
CA PRO A 7 -8.35 7.25 -5.37
C PRO A 7 -6.87 7.51 -5.57
N THR A 8 -6.53 8.59 -6.28
CA THR A 8 -5.17 9.13 -6.30
C THR A 8 -4.93 9.62 -4.87
N LEU A 9 -4.56 8.68 -3.99
CA LEU A 9 -4.11 8.98 -2.65
C LEU A 9 -2.78 9.71 -2.83
N THR A 10 -2.81 11.03 -2.75
CA THR A 10 -1.58 11.82 -2.72
C THR A 10 -0.85 11.46 -1.43
N VAL A 11 0.02 10.44 -1.49
CA VAL A 11 0.79 9.96 -0.34
C VAL A 11 1.61 11.09 0.27
N ALA A 12 2.01 12.06 -0.56
CA ALA A 12 2.72 13.27 -0.13
C ALA A 12 1.89 14.24 0.74
N GLU A 13 0.56 14.22 0.63
CA GLU A 13 -0.33 15.13 1.38
C GLU A 13 -0.75 14.55 2.74
N ALA A 14 -0.54 13.25 2.95
CA ALA A 14 -0.93 12.55 4.17
C ALA A 14 0.33 12.19 5.01
N PRO A 15 0.64 12.93 6.10
CA PRO A 15 1.81 12.66 6.92
C PRO A 15 1.78 11.25 7.55
N PHE A 16 0.59 10.71 7.78
CA PHE A 16 0.40 9.33 8.22
C PHE A 16 0.89 8.29 7.20
N LEU A 17 0.57 8.49 5.91
CA LEU A 17 0.99 7.56 4.86
C LEU A 17 2.50 7.61 4.64
N GLN A 18 3.11 8.79 4.75
CA GLN A 18 4.57 8.95 4.72
C GLN A 18 5.25 8.18 5.87
N ALA A 19 4.70 8.25 7.09
CA ALA A 19 5.23 7.50 8.23
C ALA A 19 5.15 5.98 8.01
N ILE A 20 4.04 5.47 7.45
CA ILE A 20 3.91 4.05 7.11
C ILE A 20 4.97 3.63 6.09
N VAL A 21 5.13 4.39 5.01
CA VAL A 21 6.14 4.11 3.97
C VAL A 21 7.54 4.08 4.59
N GLN A 22 7.86 5.01 5.49
CA GLN A 22 9.13 5.04 6.19
C GLN A 22 9.35 3.78 7.04
N GLN A 23 8.33 3.32 7.76
CA GLN A 23 8.41 2.07 8.54
C GLN A 23 8.62 0.83 7.66
N ILE A 24 7.89 0.74 6.53
CA ILE A 24 8.05 -0.36 5.57
C ILE A 24 9.49 -0.39 5.04
N ARG A 25 10.04 0.78 4.66
CA ARG A 25 11.41 0.90 4.16
C ARG A 25 12.45 0.63 5.24
N ALA A 26 12.20 1.03 6.48
CA ALA A 26 13.10 0.76 7.61
C ALA A 26 13.20 -0.74 7.93
N ASN A 27 12.12 -1.50 7.70
CA ASN A 27 12.07 -2.95 7.90
C ASN A 27 12.53 -3.77 6.67
N ASP A 28 12.90 -3.10 5.57
CA ASP A 28 13.39 -3.73 4.35
C ASP A 28 14.91 -3.95 4.42
N SER A 29 15.32 -5.03 5.09
CA SER A 29 16.72 -5.41 5.27
C SER A 29 17.47 -5.65 3.96
N TYR A 30 16.77 -6.07 2.90
CA TYR A 30 17.35 -6.38 1.59
C TYR A 30 17.38 -5.17 0.65
N GLY A 31 16.70 -4.06 1.02
CA GLY A 31 16.64 -2.84 0.22
C GLY A 31 15.88 -3.01 -1.11
N THR A 32 15.01 -4.01 -1.20
CA THR A 32 14.22 -4.34 -2.39
C THR A 32 13.32 -3.17 -2.83
N TYR A 33 12.81 -2.42 -1.87
CA TYR A 33 11.80 -1.39 -2.08
C TYR A 33 12.36 0.00 -2.36
N ARG A 34 13.69 0.20 -2.35
CA ARG A 34 14.31 1.54 -2.52
C ARG A 34 13.91 2.28 -3.78
N HIS A 35 13.66 1.56 -4.88
CA HIS A 35 13.32 2.15 -6.17
C HIS A 35 11.81 2.19 -6.46
N TRP A 36 10.99 1.69 -5.53
CA TRP A 36 9.56 1.58 -5.73
C TRP A 36 8.88 2.88 -5.33
N ALA A 37 7.85 3.28 -6.09
CA ALA A 37 6.99 4.39 -5.75
C ALA A 37 6.22 4.09 -4.45
N ASP A 38 5.94 5.12 -3.66
CA ASP A 38 5.26 4.99 -2.37
C ASP A 38 3.85 4.41 -2.52
N GLU A 39 3.14 4.75 -3.61
CA GLU A 39 1.84 4.19 -3.98
C GLU A 39 1.90 2.67 -4.17
N LEU A 40 2.98 2.17 -4.80
CA LEU A 40 3.17 0.75 -5.03
C LEU A 40 3.44 0.01 -3.71
N LEU A 41 4.13 0.66 -2.77
CA LEU A 41 4.40 0.13 -1.44
C LEU A 41 3.12 -0.01 -0.59
N LEU A 42 2.19 0.92 -0.75
CA LEU A 42 0.94 0.95 0.02
C LEU A 42 -0.16 0.06 -0.58
N LYS A 43 -0.02 -0.34 -1.85
CA LYS A 43 -0.99 -1.19 -2.57
C LYS A 43 -1.44 -2.44 -1.80
N PRO A 44 -0.58 -3.21 -1.10
CA PRO A 44 -1.00 -4.39 -0.34
C PRO A 44 -1.94 -4.06 0.84
N TYR A 45 -1.90 -2.84 1.35
CA TYR A 45 -2.71 -2.39 2.49
C TYR A 45 -4.07 -1.82 2.03
N VAL A 46 -4.13 -1.29 0.81
CA VAL A 46 -5.32 -0.69 0.21
C VAL A 46 -6.05 -1.74 -0.63
N LEU A 47 -6.75 -2.64 0.05
CA LEU A 47 -7.59 -3.67 -0.58
C LEU A 47 -9.07 -3.37 -0.37
N SER A 48 -9.88 -3.66 -1.39
CA SER A 48 -11.33 -3.59 -1.28
C SER A 48 -11.86 -4.64 -0.29
N LYS A 49 -13.08 -4.40 0.22
CA LYS A 49 -13.73 -5.33 1.15
C LYS A 49 -13.92 -6.73 0.54
N ALA A 50 -14.16 -6.82 -0.77
CA ALA A 50 -14.29 -8.10 -1.48
C ALA A 50 -12.96 -8.86 -1.48
N GLN A 51 -11.88 -8.21 -1.91
CA GLN A 51 -10.53 -8.80 -1.94
C GLN A 51 -10.06 -9.25 -0.56
N LYS A 52 -10.34 -8.46 0.50
CA LYS A 52 -9.99 -8.85 1.87
C LYS A 52 -10.71 -10.12 2.35
N ARG A 53 -11.90 -10.44 1.82
CA ARG A 53 -12.65 -11.66 2.19
C ARG A 53 -12.16 -12.91 1.46
N GLU A 54 -11.47 -12.74 0.33
CA GLU A 54 -10.89 -13.84 -0.44
C GLU A 54 -9.55 -14.32 0.14
N ILE A 55 -8.92 -13.52 1.00
CA ILE A 55 -7.70 -13.92 1.69
C ILE A 55 -8.04 -15.03 2.68
N SER A 56 -7.49 -16.22 2.44
CA SER A 56 -7.61 -17.34 3.37
C SER A 56 -7.02 -16.96 4.72
N VAL A 57 -7.73 -17.32 5.78
CA VAL A 57 -7.29 -17.12 7.17
C VAL A 57 -6.48 -18.30 7.72
N GLU A 58 -6.33 -19.36 6.92
CA GLU A 58 -5.52 -20.51 7.29
C GLU A 58 -4.04 -20.23 7.00
N GLY A 59 -3.20 -20.43 8.01
CA GLY A 59 -1.75 -20.22 8.00
C GLY A 59 -1.06 -21.10 9.02
#